data_AF-Q8VT11-F1
#
_entry.id   AF-Q8VT11-F1
#
_cell.length_a   1.000
_cell.length_b   1.000
_cell.length_c   1.000
_cell.angle_alpha   90.00
_cell.angle_beta   90.00
_cell.angle_gamma   90.00
#
_symmetry.space_group_name_H-M   'P 1'
#
loop_
_entity.id
_entity.type
_entity.pdbx_description
1 polymer ?
#
loop_
_entity_poly.entity_id
_entity_poly.type
_entity_poly.pdbx_seq_one_letter_code
_entity_poly.pdbx_strand_id
1 'polypeptide(L)'
;MDILNSIYISTFQIIVLFIVLKIISNLQYTKWDYISMLGIIIPSTFLYSFFGTKTILILVIATLILMYIRNKMLGLVLATLGFLLLYISNFFAMWITTLMNDYVNNSYLILTIYGLSFVIFSIILGFATRYFVIKLSASILSLNKVYLTLIGIILLATFTILYMYMPKNIISYGDFKYLAVIYVIFIITIAILIVTVSFSIIREIQYKRNVKEVENYYKYTLQI
;
A
#
# COMPACT_ATOMS: atom_id res chain seq x y z
N MET A 1 -6.56 -0.51 25.77
CA MET A 1 -7.88 -1.13 25.99
C MET A 1 -8.90 -0.37 25.13
N ASP A 2 -9.55 -1.05 24.19
CA ASP A 2 -10.62 -0.67 23.22
C ASP A 2 -10.53 0.60 22.38
N ILE A 3 -9.81 1.62 22.84
CA ILE A 3 -9.75 2.94 22.23
C ILE A 3 -8.97 2.94 20.90
N LEU A 4 -7.96 2.07 20.73
CA LEU A 4 -7.20 1.93 19.48
C LEU A 4 -8.03 1.33 18.34
N ASN A 5 -9.05 0.54 18.68
CA ASN A 5 -10.00 -0.05 17.73
C ASN A 5 -11.32 0.74 17.73
N SER A 6 -11.23 2.05 17.99
CA SER A 6 -12.37 2.94 17.96
C SER A 6 -12.70 3.35 16.52
N ILE A 7 -13.97 3.66 16.30
CA ILE A 7 -14.46 4.23 15.03
C ILE A 7 -13.68 5.51 14.67
N TYR A 8 -13.23 6.27 15.67
CA TYR A 8 -12.43 7.50 15.47
C TYR A 8 -11.05 7.22 14.88
N ILE A 9 -10.35 6.18 15.34
CA ILE A 9 -9.05 5.83 14.76
C ILE A 9 -9.23 5.22 13.37
N SER A 10 -10.25 4.38 13.15
CA SER A 10 -10.47 3.79 11.83
C SER A 10 -10.86 4.85 10.79
N THR A 11 -11.77 5.77 11.12
CA THR A 11 -12.09 6.94 10.26
C THR A 11 -10.85 7.77 9.95
N PHE A 12 -10.03 8.07 10.97
CA PHE A 12 -8.80 8.83 10.81
C PHE A 12 -7.79 8.14 9.89
N GLN A 13 -7.56 6.84 10.07
CA GLN A 13 -6.66 6.06 9.20
C GLN A 13 -7.12 6.06 7.74
N ILE A 14 -8.43 5.99 7.48
CA ILE A 14 -8.97 6.06 6.12
C ILE A 14 -8.74 7.45 5.51
N ILE A 15 -8.87 8.53 6.29
CA ILE A 15 -8.54 9.88 5.80
C ILE A 15 -7.06 9.96 5.43
N VAL A 16 -6.18 9.44 6.29
CA VAL A 16 -4.74 9.39 6.03
C VAL A 16 -4.44 8.54 4.79
N LEU A 17 -5.19 7.45 4.52
CA LEU A 17 -5.06 6.66 3.29
C LEU A 17 -5.17 7.53 2.05
N PHE A 18 -6.22 8.34 1.94
CA PHE A 18 -6.44 9.18 0.76
C PHE A 18 -5.40 10.30 0.64
N ILE A 19 -4.90 10.82 1.77
CA ILE A 19 -3.77 11.76 1.77
C ILE A 19 -2.51 11.08 1.22
N VAL A 20 -2.19 9.88 1.71
CA VAL A 20 -1.03 9.09 1.26
C VAL A 20 -1.16 8.73 -0.22
N LEU A 21 -2.33 8.27 -0.67
CA LEU A 21 -2.60 7.99 -2.08
C LEU A 21 -2.36 9.22 -2.95
N LYS A 22 -2.79 10.41 -2.52
CA LYS A 22 -2.51 11.68 -3.20
C LYS A 22 -1.02 11.93 -3.36
N ILE A 23 -0.27 11.76 -2.28
CA ILE A 23 1.18 12.02 -2.23
C ILE A 23 1.90 11.08 -3.20
N ILE A 24 1.61 9.78 -3.13
CA ILE A 24 2.29 8.75 -3.92
C ILE A 24 1.94 8.90 -5.40
N SER A 25 0.66 9.10 -5.72
CA SER A 25 0.19 9.15 -7.10
C SER A 25 0.50 10.47 -7.79
N ASN A 26 0.82 11.53 -7.02
CA ASN A 26 0.94 12.91 -7.48
C ASN A 26 -0.27 13.35 -8.35
N LEU A 27 -1.47 12.85 -8.02
CA LEU A 27 -2.69 13.14 -8.77
C LEU A 27 -3.36 14.40 -8.19
N GLN A 28 -3.86 15.25 -9.08
CA GLN A 28 -4.77 16.31 -8.68
C GLN A 28 -6.18 15.72 -8.58
N TYR A 29 -6.71 15.65 -7.35
CA TYR A 29 -8.08 15.21 -7.13
C TYR A 29 -9.08 16.27 -7.59
N THR A 30 -10.01 15.84 -8.42
CA THR A 30 -11.16 16.63 -8.86
C THR A 30 -12.24 16.63 -7.79
N LYS A 31 -13.22 17.54 -7.91
CA LYS A 31 -14.36 17.60 -6.96
C LYS A 31 -15.11 16.26 -6.85
N TRP A 32 -15.27 15.55 -7.96
CA TRP A 32 -15.90 14.23 -8.00
C TRP A 32 -15.10 13.15 -7.27
N ASP A 33 -13.76 13.25 -7.27
CA ASP A 33 -12.92 12.32 -6.51
C ASP A 33 -13.14 12.49 -5.01
N TYR A 34 -13.22 13.73 -4.51
CA TYR A 34 -13.52 13.97 -3.10
C TYR A 34 -14.90 13.44 -2.69
N ILE A 35 -15.91 13.59 -3.57
CA ILE A 35 -17.24 13.00 -3.34
C ILE A 35 -17.15 11.46 -3.28
N SER A 36 -16.40 10.83 -4.19
CA SER A 36 -16.22 9.38 -4.17
C SER A 36 -15.45 8.91 -2.93
N MET A 37 -14.47 9.67 -2.43
CA MET A 37 -13.76 9.36 -1.19
C MET A 37 -14.69 9.44 0.02
N LEU A 38 -15.52 10.48 0.12
CA LEU A 38 -16.55 10.56 1.16
C LEU A 38 -17.55 9.40 1.05
N GLY A 39 -17.93 9.04 -0.18
CA GLY A 39 -18.75 7.87 -0.48
C GLY A 39 -18.11 6.53 -0.13
N ILE A 40 -16.79 6.47 0.10
CA ILE A 40 -16.10 5.28 0.63
C ILE A 40 -15.96 5.39 2.15
N ILE A 41 -15.59 6.56 2.68
CA ILE A 41 -15.37 6.79 4.11
C ILE A 41 -16.65 6.57 4.91
N ILE A 42 -17.78 7.16 4.51
CA ILE A 42 -19.02 7.09 5.30
C ILE A 42 -19.54 5.64 5.38
N PRO A 43 -19.69 4.90 4.27
CA PRO A 43 -20.18 3.52 4.35
C PRO A 43 -19.19 2.57 5.02
N SER A 44 -17.89 2.74 4.80
CA SER A 44 -16.89 1.85 5.43
C SER A 44 -16.84 2.02 6.95
N THR A 45 -17.01 3.24 7.44
CA THR A 45 -17.02 3.54 8.88
C THR A 45 -18.32 3.09 9.53
N PHE A 46 -19.46 3.27 8.84
CA PHE A 46 -20.73 2.68 9.26
C PHE A 46 -20.65 1.15 9.33
N LEU A 47 -20.17 0.48 8.29
CA LEU A 47 -20.00 -0.97 8.28
C LEU A 47 -19.05 -1.45 9.38
N TYR A 48 -17.98 -0.69 9.67
CA TYR A 48 -17.01 -1.06 10.71
C TYR A 48 -17.67 -1.15 12.09
N SER A 49 -18.69 -0.34 12.36
CA SER A 49 -19.47 -0.43 13.61
C SER A 49 -20.24 -1.76 13.76
N PHE A 50 -20.66 -2.39 12.66
CA PHE A 50 -21.41 -3.65 12.68
C PHE A 50 -20.54 -4.90 12.49
N PHE A 51 -19.55 -4.84 11.60
CA PHE A 51 -18.76 -6.01 11.18
C PHE A 51 -17.31 -6.00 11.69
N GLY A 52 -16.92 -4.96 12.45
CA GLY A 52 -15.60 -4.82 13.04
C GLY A 52 -14.48 -4.84 12.00
N THR A 53 -13.37 -5.52 12.30
CA THR A 53 -12.16 -5.54 11.46
C THR A 53 -12.37 -6.17 10.07
N LYS A 54 -13.43 -6.95 9.85
CA LYS A 54 -13.72 -7.59 8.56
C LYS A 54 -14.03 -6.59 7.45
N THR A 55 -14.41 -5.36 7.79
CA THR A 55 -14.76 -4.32 6.81
C THR A 55 -13.59 -3.79 6.00
N ILE A 56 -12.36 -4.06 6.44
CA ILE A 56 -11.16 -3.67 5.71
C ILE A 56 -11.14 -4.27 4.30
N LEU A 57 -11.70 -5.47 4.09
CA LEU A 57 -11.83 -6.05 2.74
C LEU A 57 -12.71 -5.20 1.82
N ILE A 58 -13.82 -4.67 2.35
CA ILE A 58 -14.74 -3.82 1.59
C ILE A 58 -14.06 -2.48 1.25
N LEU A 59 -13.33 -1.90 2.22
CA LEU A 59 -12.53 -0.69 2.01
C LEU A 59 -11.47 -0.89 0.92
N VAL A 60 -10.76 -2.02 0.95
CA VAL A 60 -9.74 -2.38 -0.06
C VAL A 60 -10.36 -2.49 -1.44
N ILE A 61 -11.48 -3.20 -1.58
CA ILE A 61 -12.15 -3.34 -2.89
C ILE A 61 -12.63 -1.98 -3.41
N ALA A 62 -13.27 -1.17 -2.56
CA ALA A 62 -13.81 0.13 -2.97
C ALA A 62 -12.71 1.10 -3.42
N THR A 63 -11.59 1.14 -2.70
CA THR A 63 -10.44 1.99 -3.04
C THR A 63 -9.69 1.49 -4.28
N LEU A 64 -9.59 0.17 -4.48
CA LEU A 64 -9.07 -0.41 -5.72
C LEU A 64 -9.90 0.01 -6.94
N ILE A 65 -11.23 -0.05 -6.83
CA ILE A 65 -12.14 0.39 -7.91
C ILE A 65 -11.92 1.88 -8.22
N LEU A 66 -11.90 2.74 -7.21
CA LEU A 66 -11.68 4.18 -7.39
C LEU A 66 -10.35 4.46 -8.09
N MET A 67 -9.27 3.83 -7.62
CA MET A 67 -7.93 4.06 -8.18
C MET A 67 -7.78 3.47 -9.58
N TYR A 68 -8.47 2.36 -9.88
CA TYR A 68 -8.52 1.82 -11.24
C TYR A 68 -9.19 2.78 -12.21
N ILE A 69 -10.30 3.41 -11.82
CA ILE A 69 -10.97 4.42 -12.65
C ILE A 69 -10.02 5.60 -12.94
N ARG A 70 -9.21 6.02 -11.95
CA ARG A 70 -8.32 7.18 -12.09
C ARG A 70 -7.05 6.91 -12.87
N ASN A 71 -6.40 5.76 -12.67
CA ASN A 71 -5.07 5.50 -13.23
C ASN A 71 -4.88 4.06 -13.76
N LYS A 72 -5.98 3.39 -14.12
CA LYS A 72 -6.01 2.03 -14.68
C LYS A 72 -5.22 1.04 -13.81
N MET A 73 -4.42 0.17 -14.43
CA MET A 73 -3.64 -0.86 -13.73
C MET A 73 -2.61 -0.29 -12.76
N LEU A 74 -2.02 0.87 -13.07
CA LEU A 74 -1.09 1.53 -12.17
C LEU A 74 -1.81 2.02 -10.92
N GLY A 75 -3.05 2.48 -11.06
CA GLY A 75 -3.93 2.82 -9.94
C GLY A 75 -4.14 1.68 -8.95
N LEU A 76 -4.35 0.46 -9.44
CA LEU A 76 -4.47 -0.73 -8.57
C LEU A 76 -3.21 -0.96 -7.74
N VAL A 77 -2.03 -0.89 -8.37
CA VAL A 77 -0.74 -1.01 -7.68
C VAL A 77 -0.59 0.09 -6.62
N LEU A 78 -0.91 1.34 -6.96
CA LEU A 78 -0.85 2.46 -6.02
C LEU A 78 -1.79 2.29 -4.82
N ALA A 79 -3.01 1.77 -5.04
CA ALA A 79 -3.95 1.49 -3.97
C ALA A 79 -3.37 0.46 -2.99
N THR A 80 -2.85 -0.67 -3.52
CA THR A 80 -2.22 -1.70 -2.68
C THR A 80 -0.99 -1.20 -1.93
N LEU A 81 -0.15 -0.38 -2.57
CA LEU A 81 0.98 0.28 -1.92
C LEU A 81 0.51 1.22 -0.81
N GLY A 82 -0.56 1.99 -1.02
CA GLY A 82 -1.14 2.86 0.01
C GLY A 82 -1.52 2.09 1.27
N PHE A 83 -2.20 0.95 1.12
CA PHE A 83 -2.54 0.08 2.25
C PHE A 83 -1.30 -0.51 2.95
N LEU A 84 -0.32 -0.98 2.20
CA LEU A 84 0.95 -1.48 2.77
C LEU A 84 1.67 -0.38 3.56
N LEU A 85 1.68 0.85 3.07
CA LEU A 85 2.35 1.96 3.75
C LEU A 85 1.66 2.31 5.05
N LEU A 86 0.33 2.41 5.06
CA LEU A 86 -0.41 2.62 6.31
C LEU A 86 -0.19 1.46 7.28
N TYR A 87 -0.13 0.23 6.79
CA TYR A 87 0.15 -0.92 7.62
C TYR A 87 1.53 -0.78 8.31
N ILE A 88 2.56 -0.43 7.55
CA ILE A 88 3.92 -0.20 8.08
C ILE A 88 3.92 0.98 9.06
N SER A 89 3.23 2.07 8.74
CA SER A 89 3.06 3.21 9.67
C SER A 89 2.36 2.81 10.96
N ASN A 90 1.33 1.97 10.88
CA ASN A 90 0.62 1.46 12.05
C ASN A 90 1.55 0.62 12.92
N PHE A 91 2.39 -0.22 12.30
CA PHE A 91 3.40 -1.00 13.01
C PHE A 91 4.40 -0.10 13.76
N PHE A 92 4.93 0.95 13.14
CA PHE A 92 5.83 1.90 13.82
C PHE A 92 5.14 2.72 14.91
N ALA A 93 3.89 3.16 14.67
CA ALA A 93 3.11 3.87 15.68
C ALA A 93 2.84 2.98 16.91
N MET A 94 2.46 1.72 16.68
CA MET A 94 2.30 0.72 17.74
C MET A 94 3.60 0.51 18.50
N TRP A 95 4.74 0.41 17.81
CA TRP A 95 6.05 0.29 18.46
C TRP A 95 6.34 1.45 19.43
N ILE A 96 6.17 2.70 18.98
CA ILE A 96 6.38 3.88 19.84
C ILE A 96 5.43 3.84 21.03
N THR A 97 4.16 3.50 20.81
CA THR A 97 3.19 3.47 21.90
C THR A 97 3.46 2.37 22.90
N THR A 98 3.95 1.20 22.46
CA THR A 98 4.38 0.12 23.37
C THR A 98 5.57 0.54 24.22
N LEU A 99 6.54 1.26 23.66
CA LEU A 99 7.68 1.80 24.40
C LEU A 99 7.27 2.84 25.45
N MET A 100 6.24 3.63 25.15
CA MET A 100 5.76 4.71 26.02
C MET A 100 4.74 4.25 27.06
N ASN A 101 4.16 3.05 26.88
CA ASN A 101 3.08 2.53 27.72
C ASN A 101 3.51 2.36 29.20
N ASP A 102 4.80 2.08 29.43
CA ASP A 102 5.34 1.93 30.79
C ASP A 102 5.61 3.28 31.49
N TYR A 103 5.63 4.39 30.74
CA TYR A 103 5.95 5.72 31.25
C TYR A 103 4.75 6.66 31.34
N VAL A 104 3.70 6.42 30.54
CA VAL A 104 2.55 7.31 30.40
C VAL A 104 1.28 6.60 30.86
N ASN A 105 0.77 6.94 32.03
CA ASN A 105 -0.47 6.33 32.56
C ASN A 105 -1.78 6.90 31.94
N ASN A 106 -1.72 7.99 31.18
CA ASN A 106 -2.91 8.62 30.60
C ASN A 106 -3.23 8.05 29.20
N SER A 107 -4.37 7.36 29.09
CA SER A 107 -4.85 6.73 27.84
C SER A 107 -5.06 7.72 26.69
N TYR A 108 -5.49 8.96 26.97
CA TYR A 108 -5.70 9.97 25.92
C TYR A 108 -4.36 10.46 25.34
N LEU A 109 -3.32 10.58 26.18
CA LEU A 109 -1.98 10.95 25.71
C LEU A 109 -1.35 9.84 24.86
N ILE A 110 -1.56 8.57 25.20
CA ILE A 110 -1.10 7.45 24.36
C ILE A 110 -1.78 7.49 22.98
N LEU A 111 -3.07 7.80 22.91
CA LEU A 111 -3.80 7.92 21.65
C LEU A 111 -3.31 9.08 20.79
N THR A 112 -3.00 10.24 21.38
CA THR A 112 -2.46 11.37 20.62
C THR A 112 -1.05 11.07 20.10
N ILE A 113 -0.19 10.42 20.89
CA ILE A 113 1.13 9.95 20.47
C ILE A 113 1.00 8.95 19.32
N TYR A 114 0.08 8.00 19.42
CA TYR A 114 -0.23 7.05 18.36
C TYR A 114 -0.65 7.77 17.07
N GLY A 115 -1.63 8.68 17.14
CA GLY A 115 -2.14 9.38 15.97
C GLY A 115 -1.08 10.25 15.28
N LEU A 116 -0.27 10.97 16.06
CA LEU A 116 0.82 11.80 15.53
C LEU A 116 1.91 10.95 14.89
N SER A 117 2.41 9.92 15.59
CA SER A 117 3.43 9.03 15.04
C SER A 117 2.95 8.35 13.76
N PHE A 118 1.70 7.87 13.73
CA PHE A 118 1.09 7.26 12.55
C PHE A 118 1.08 8.21 11.34
N VAL A 119 0.68 9.47 11.51
CA VAL A 119 0.67 10.46 10.42
C VAL A 119 2.09 10.78 9.97
N ILE A 120 3.01 11.01 10.90
CA ILE A 120 4.42 11.33 10.58
C ILE A 120 5.03 10.22 9.74
N PHE A 121 4.93 8.96 10.18
CA PHE A 121 5.44 7.82 9.41
C PHE A 121 4.74 7.67 8.06
N SER A 122 3.42 7.84 8.01
CA SER A 122 2.65 7.72 6.77
C SER A 122 3.07 8.77 5.73
N ILE A 123 3.31 10.00 6.15
CA ILE A 123 3.76 11.07 5.26
C ILE A 123 5.20 10.81 4.78
N ILE A 124 6.12 10.47 5.70
CA ILE A 124 7.52 10.16 5.35
C ILE A 124 7.58 9.01 4.34
N LEU A 125 6.88 7.91 4.62
CA LEU A 125 6.82 6.75 3.73
C LEU A 125 6.12 7.08 2.41
N GLY A 126 5.08 7.91 2.42
CA GLY A 126 4.40 8.39 1.21
C GLY A 126 5.33 9.17 0.29
N PHE A 127 6.14 10.10 0.82
CA PHE A 127 7.14 10.83 0.03
C PHE A 127 8.27 9.93 -0.47
N ALA A 128 8.78 9.02 0.36
CA ALA A 128 9.80 8.06 -0.04
C ALA A 128 9.31 7.18 -1.21
N THR A 129 8.08 6.67 -1.12
CA THR A 129 7.48 5.83 -2.18
C THR A 129 7.11 6.60 -3.44
N ARG A 130 6.74 7.88 -3.33
CA ARG A 130 6.54 8.76 -4.49
C ARG A 130 7.76 8.78 -5.41
N TYR A 131 8.97 8.85 -4.85
CA TYR A 131 10.20 8.82 -5.64
C TYR A 131 10.29 7.56 -6.51
N PHE A 132 10.01 6.39 -5.92
CA PHE A 132 10.01 5.12 -6.65
C PHE A 132 8.89 5.03 -7.68
N VAL A 133 7.70 5.54 -7.37
CA VAL A 133 6.55 5.55 -8.28
C VAL A 133 6.81 6.42 -9.52
N ILE A 134 7.48 7.57 -9.38
CA ILE A 134 7.85 8.41 -10.52
C ILE A 134 8.84 7.67 -11.43
N LYS A 135 9.83 6.96 -10.86
CA LYS A 135 10.74 6.13 -11.66
C LYS A 135 10.03 4.97 -12.33
N LEU A 136 9.11 4.33 -11.62
CA LEU A 136 8.32 3.23 -12.16
C LEU A 136 7.45 3.70 -13.32
N SER A 137 6.73 4.81 -13.17
CA SER A 137 5.81 5.33 -14.19
C SER A 137 6.55 5.73 -15.47
N ALA A 138 7.78 6.24 -15.38
CA ALA A 138 8.62 6.54 -16.53
C ALA A 138 9.23 5.29 -17.23
N SER A 139 9.19 4.13 -16.58
CA SER A 139 9.80 2.90 -17.12
C SER A 139 8.87 2.17 -18.10
N ILE A 140 9.45 1.40 -19.03
CA ILE A 140 8.68 0.55 -19.97
C ILE A 140 7.79 -0.48 -19.22
N LEU A 141 8.16 -0.84 -17.98
CA LEU A 141 7.41 -1.79 -17.18
C LEU A 141 6.04 -1.25 -16.76
N SER A 142 5.88 0.06 -16.56
CA SER A 142 4.57 0.65 -16.20
C SER A 142 3.54 0.54 -17.32
N LEU A 143 3.99 0.42 -18.57
CA LEU A 143 3.13 0.23 -19.72
C LEU A 143 2.68 -1.22 -19.88
N ASN A 144 3.41 -2.17 -19.28
CA ASN A 144 3.08 -3.58 -19.37
C ASN A 144 2.01 -3.97 -18.34
N LYS A 145 0.79 -4.25 -18.82
CA LYS A 145 -0.34 -4.68 -17.98
C LYS A 145 -0.03 -5.95 -17.18
N VAL A 146 0.68 -6.92 -17.78
CA VAL A 146 1.01 -8.20 -17.13
C VAL A 146 1.92 -7.99 -15.93
N TYR A 147 2.91 -7.12 -16.09
CA TYR A 147 3.80 -6.75 -15.00
C TYR A 147 3.05 -6.07 -13.85
N LEU A 148 2.21 -5.07 -14.16
CA LEU A 148 1.42 -4.37 -13.15
C LEU A 148 0.43 -5.30 -12.45
N THR A 149 -0.18 -6.27 -13.15
CA THR A 149 -1.03 -7.29 -12.51
C THR A 149 -0.26 -8.17 -11.56
N LEU A 150 0.90 -8.68 -11.97
CA LEU A 150 1.71 -9.58 -11.15
C LEU A 150 2.17 -8.87 -9.88
N ILE A 151 2.70 -7.65 -10.01
CA ILE A 151 3.10 -6.85 -8.86
C ILE A 151 1.89 -6.51 -7.97
N GLY A 152 0.76 -6.12 -8.56
CA GLY A 152 -0.46 -5.84 -7.79
C GLY A 152 -0.91 -7.04 -6.97
N ILE A 153 -0.88 -8.26 -7.54
CA ILE A 153 -1.22 -9.50 -6.83
C ILE A 153 -0.22 -9.79 -5.72
N ILE A 154 1.09 -9.67 -6.00
CA ILE A 154 2.14 -9.88 -4.99
C ILE A 154 1.93 -8.90 -3.81
N LEU A 155 1.73 -7.62 -4.08
CA LEU A 155 1.52 -6.60 -3.06
C LEU A 155 0.21 -6.79 -2.27
N LEU A 156 -0.86 -7.23 -2.95
CA LEU A 156 -2.13 -7.51 -2.27
C LEU A 156 -2.02 -8.75 -1.37
N ALA A 157 -1.33 -9.79 -1.83
CA ALA A 157 -1.06 -10.98 -1.02
C ALA A 157 -0.22 -10.63 0.21
N THR A 158 0.82 -9.81 0.05
CA THR A 158 1.67 -9.40 1.18
C THR A 158 0.93 -8.55 2.18
N PHE A 159 0.10 -7.60 1.71
CA PHE A 159 -0.79 -6.86 2.58
C PHE A 159 -1.71 -7.79 3.37
N THR A 160 -2.34 -8.75 2.69
CA THR A 160 -3.30 -9.68 3.31
C THR A 160 -2.63 -10.55 4.38
N ILE A 161 -1.45 -11.10 4.07
CA ILE A 161 -0.67 -11.91 5.02
C ILE A 161 -0.28 -11.07 6.23
N LEU A 162 0.34 -9.91 6.02
CA LEU A 162 0.75 -9.02 7.11
C LEU A 162 -0.44 -8.62 7.98
N TYR A 163 -1.56 -8.25 7.36
CA TYR A 163 -2.77 -7.87 8.07
C TYR A 163 -3.32 -9.00 8.94
N MET A 164 -3.32 -10.25 8.45
CA MET A 164 -3.80 -11.42 9.22
C MET A 164 -2.95 -11.71 10.46
N TYR A 165 -1.64 -11.50 10.39
CA TYR A 165 -0.71 -11.77 11.48
C TYR A 165 -0.51 -10.58 12.43
N MET A 166 -1.17 -9.44 12.15
CA MET A 166 -1.03 -8.27 13.01
C MET A 166 -1.68 -8.51 14.39
N PRO A 167 -0.96 -8.22 15.49
CA PRO A 167 -1.53 -8.33 16.82
C PRO A 167 -2.69 -7.34 16.98
N LYS A 168 -3.84 -7.84 17.42
CA LYS A 168 -5.06 -7.03 17.62
C LYS A 168 -5.02 -6.20 18.90
N ASN A 169 -4.16 -6.57 19.84
CA ASN A 169 -3.96 -5.92 21.13
C ASN A 169 -2.52 -5.44 21.27
N ILE A 170 -2.28 -4.49 22.18
CA ILE A 170 -0.93 -4.12 22.60
C ILE A 170 -0.28 -5.37 23.18
N ILE A 171 0.76 -5.85 22.51
CA ILE A 171 1.56 -7.00 22.94
C ILE A 171 2.74 -6.54 23.79
N SER A 172 3.32 -7.46 24.56
CA SER A 172 4.52 -7.16 25.32
C SER A 172 5.65 -6.71 24.38
N TYR A 173 6.56 -5.89 24.89
CA TYR A 173 7.71 -5.44 24.09
C TYR A 173 8.56 -6.61 23.59
N GLY A 174 8.67 -7.68 24.38
CA GLY A 174 9.36 -8.92 24.00
C GLY A 174 8.73 -9.56 22.77
N ASP A 175 7.41 -9.77 22.79
CA ASP A 175 6.67 -10.36 21.65
C ASP A 175 6.71 -9.46 20.41
N PHE A 176 6.65 -8.13 20.62
CA PHE A 176 6.76 -7.16 19.53
C PHE A 176 8.10 -7.26 18.82
N LYS A 177 9.20 -7.44 19.57
CA LYS A 177 10.55 -7.61 19.00
C LYS A 177 10.63 -8.84 18.09
N TYR A 178 10.07 -9.97 18.49
CA TYR A 178 10.05 -11.17 17.65
C TYR A 178 9.23 -10.97 16.37
N LEU A 179 8.05 -10.36 16.50
CA LEU A 179 7.18 -10.07 15.37
C LEU A 179 7.83 -9.09 14.39
N ALA A 180 8.57 -8.09 14.88
CA ALA A 180 9.35 -7.16 14.08
C ALA A 180 10.38 -7.88 13.20
N VAL A 181 11.13 -8.82 13.77
CA VAL A 181 12.16 -9.59 13.03
C VAL A 181 11.52 -10.41 11.92
N ILE A 182 10.42 -11.10 12.20
CA ILE A 182 9.68 -11.89 11.19
C ILE A 182 9.22 -11.00 10.04
N TYR A 183 8.68 -9.81 10.36
CA TYR A 183 8.22 -8.87 9.34
C TYR A 183 9.35 -8.31 8.48
N VAL A 184 10.50 -8.00 9.08
CA VAL A 184 11.68 -7.54 8.31
C VAL A 184 12.14 -8.62 7.33
N ILE A 185 12.27 -9.88 7.78
CA ILE A 185 12.65 -11.00 6.91
C ILE A 185 11.64 -11.14 5.76
N PHE A 186 10.35 -11.12 6.08
CA PHE A 186 9.29 -11.24 5.09
C PHE A 186 9.33 -10.11 4.05
N ILE A 187 9.51 -8.86 4.47
CA ILE A 187 9.60 -7.70 3.57
C ILE A 187 10.82 -7.84 2.64
N ILE A 188 11.97 -8.29 3.14
CA ILE A 188 13.18 -8.52 2.34
C ILE A 188 12.91 -9.60 1.28
N THR A 189 12.29 -10.72 1.66
CA THR A 189 11.93 -11.79 0.71
C THR A 189 11.04 -11.29 -0.41
N ILE A 190 10.02 -10.49 -0.07
CA ILE A 190 9.11 -9.88 -1.05
C ILE A 190 9.85 -8.89 -1.96
N ALA A 191 10.76 -8.09 -1.42
CA ALA A 191 11.55 -7.17 -2.22
C ALA A 191 12.38 -7.92 -3.27
N ILE A 192 13.04 -9.02 -2.90
CA ILE A 192 13.79 -9.88 -3.83
C ILE A 192 12.85 -10.46 -4.89
N LEU A 193 11.66 -10.92 -4.50
CA LEU A 193 10.67 -11.46 -5.43
C LEU A 193 10.21 -10.39 -6.45
N ILE A 194 9.93 -9.17 -6.02
CA ILE A 194 9.54 -8.08 -6.93
C ILE A 194 10.68 -7.77 -7.91
N VAL A 195 11.92 -7.71 -7.44
CA VAL A 195 13.10 -7.44 -8.28
C VAL A 195 13.29 -8.54 -9.33
N THR A 196 13.20 -9.81 -8.93
CA THR A 196 13.35 -10.95 -9.85
C THR A 196 12.27 -10.98 -10.93
N VAL A 197 11.00 -10.77 -10.56
CA VAL A 197 9.89 -10.64 -11.53
C VAL A 197 10.13 -9.47 -12.49
N SER A 198 10.60 -8.33 -11.97
CA SER A 198 10.88 -7.14 -12.78
C SER A 198 11.95 -7.43 -13.85
N PHE A 199 13.07 -8.05 -13.48
CA PHE A 199 14.12 -8.43 -14.43
C PHE A 199 13.63 -9.43 -15.47
N SER A 200 12.84 -10.42 -15.06
CA SER A 200 12.30 -11.43 -15.98
C SER A 200 11.43 -10.79 -17.07
N ILE A 201 10.53 -9.88 -16.70
CA ILE A 201 9.64 -9.21 -17.65
C ILE A 201 10.42 -8.25 -18.56
N ILE A 202 11.41 -7.52 -18.05
CA ILE A 202 12.26 -6.66 -18.90
C ILE A 202 12.92 -7.49 -20.00
N ARG A 203 13.48 -8.65 -19.64
CA ARG A 203 14.12 -9.56 -20.61
C ARG A 203 13.13 -10.07 -21.65
N GLU A 204 11.91 -10.40 -21.24
CA GLU A 204 10.85 -10.83 -22.17
C GLU A 204 10.47 -9.72 -23.17
N ILE A 205 10.32 -8.48 -22.71
CA ILE A 205 10.02 -7.32 -23.56
C ILE A 205 11.14 -7.09 -24.57
N GLN A 206 12.39 -7.12 -24.12
CA GLN A 206 13.57 -6.96 -25.00
C GLN A 206 13.64 -8.08 -26.04
N TYR A 207 13.42 -9.33 -25.65
CA TYR A 207 13.40 -10.46 -26.56
C TYR A 207 12.35 -10.29 -27.66
N LYS A 208 11.10 -9.95 -27.29
CA LYS A 208 10.03 -9.71 -28.27
C LYS A 208 10.33 -8.55 -29.23
N ARG A 209 11.01 -7.51 -28.75
CA ARG A 209 11.42 -6.38 -29.59
C ARG A 209 12.48 -6.80 -30.60
N ASN A 210 13.51 -7.52 -30.15
CA ASN A 210 14.60 -7.97 -31.02
C ASN A 210 14.09 -8.93 -32.11
N VAL A 211 13.18 -9.85 -31.77
CA VAL A 211 12.59 -10.76 -32.78
C VAL A 211 11.81 -9.98 -33.85
N LYS A 212 11.01 -8.98 -33.46
CA LYS A 212 10.29 -8.12 -34.41
C LYS A 212 11.22 -7.29 -35.29
N GLU A 213 12.32 -6.78 -34.74
CA GLU A 213 13.32 -6.07 -35.51
C GLU A 213 13.92 -7.00 -36.58
N VAL A 214 14.32 -8.21 -36.20
CA VAL A 214 14.84 -9.23 -37.13
C VAL A 214 13.83 -9.60 -38.21
N GLU A 215 12.56 -9.87 -37.86
CA GLU A 215 11.50 -10.16 -38.84
C GLU A 215 11.31 -9.01 -39.84
N ASN A 216 11.31 -7.76 -39.35
CA ASN A 216 11.21 -6.60 -40.21
C ASN A 216 12.42 -6.49 -41.15
N TYR A 217 13.65 -6.69 -40.66
CA TYR A 217 14.84 -6.71 -41.50
C TYR A 217 14.74 -7.76 -42.61
N TYR A 218 14.29 -8.97 -42.31
CA TYR A 218 14.07 -10.01 -43.33
C TYR A 218 13.00 -9.62 -44.33
N LYS A 219 11.89 -9.04 -43.88
CA LYS A 219 10.81 -8.59 -44.76
C LYS A 219 11.27 -7.53 -45.76
N TYR A 220 12.08 -6.57 -45.32
CA TYR A 220 12.60 -5.50 -46.18
C TYR A 220 13.74 -5.95 -47.10
N THR A 221 14.47 -7.00 -46.75
CA THR A 221 15.56 -7.53 -47.59
C THR A 221 15.09 -8.58 -48.61
N LEU A 222 14.03 -9.33 -48.32
CA LEU A 222 13.45 -10.32 -49.24
C LEU A 222 12.38 -9.74 -50.18
N GLN A 223 11.96 -8.48 -49.99
CA GLN A 223 11.06 -7.77 -50.91
C GLN A 223 11.78 -6.97 -52.01
N ILE A 224 13.12 -6.97 -52.01
CA ILE A 224 13.99 -6.42 -53.06
C ILE A 224 14.43 -7.57 -53.95
#